data_AF-A0A4R6SCI8-F1
#
_entry.id   AF-A0A4R6SCI8-F1
#
_cell.length_a   1.000
_cell.length_b   1.000
_cell.length_c   1.000
_cell.angle_alpha   90.00
_cell.angle_beta   90.00
_cell.angle_gamma   90.00
#
_symmetry.space_group_name_H-M   'P 1'
#
loop_
_entity.id
_entity.type
_entity.pdbx_description
1 polymer ?
#
loop_
_entity_poly.entity_id
_entity_poly.type
_entity_poly.pdbx_seq_one_letter_code
_entity_poly.pdbx_strand_id
1 'polypeptide(L)'
;MTVLPDNATPPEPTVRPEPNTKLGQLLALHDQLKAAAKHAENMFEACKAAIKAEATAAAPGARAVVVDSPDLAEPLRVFYSPRKRCNTKKMAAERPDVFAVYQAYQEETPSWTVKAVQR
;
A
#
# COMPACT_ATOMS: atom_id res chain seq x y z
N MET A 1 8.15 -31.41 -39.03
CA MET A 1 7.37 -30.89 -37.88
C MET A 1 7.92 -31.56 -36.64
N THR A 2 8.73 -30.86 -35.85
CA THR A 2 9.31 -31.38 -34.61
C THR A 2 8.45 -30.89 -33.46
N VAL A 3 7.77 -31.81 -32.77
CA VAL A 3 6.96 -31.51 -31.60
C VAL A 3 7.91 -31.42 -30.40
N LEU A 4 7.97 -30.26 -29.74
CA LEU A 4 8.69 -30.10 -28.47
C LEU A 4 8.03 -30.98 -27.40
N PRO A 5 8.79 -31.74 -26.59
CA PRO A 5 8.21 -32.51 -25.50
C PRO A 5 7.64 -31.58 -24.42
N ASP A 6 6.44 -31.93 -23.97
CA ASP A 6 5.72 -31.28 -22.89
C ASP A 6 6.58 -31.31 -21.63
N ASN A 7 7.04 -30.13 -21.21
CA ASN A 7 8.04 -29.96 -20.16
C ASN A 7 7.31 -30.02 -18.82
N ALA A 8 6.94 -31.23 -18.38
CA ALA A 8 6.22 -31.45 -17.13
C ALA A 8 7.14 -31.10 -15.94
N THR A 9 6.91 -29.94 -15.32
CA THR A 9 7.60 -29.52 -14.09
C THR A 9 7.33 -30.56 -12.99
N PRO A 10 8.36 -31.15 -12.37
CA PRO A 10 8.16 -32.12 -11.29
C PRO A 10 7.49 -31.45 -10.07
N PRO A 11 6.63 -32.19 -9.33
CA PRO A 11 5.92 -31.62 -8.18
C PRO A 11 6.88 -31.24 -7.06
N GLU A 12 6.66 -30.09 -6.44
CA GLU A 12 7.50 -29.58 -5.35
C GLU A 12 7.36 -30.46 -4.09
N PRO A 13 8.46 -30.80 -3.41
CA PRO A 13 8.41 -31.60 -2.19
C PRO A 13 7.81 -30.80 -1.03
N THR A 14 6.86 -31.41 -0.31
CA THR A 14 6.26 -30.83 0.90
C THR A 14 6.99 -31.33 2.15
N VAL A 15 7.49 -30.42 2.99
CA VAL A 15 8.14 -30.74 4.27
C VAL A 15 7.21 -30.40 5.43
N ARG A 16 7.01 -31.36 6.35
CA ARG A 16 6.17 -31.19 7.56
C ARG A 16 7.01 -31.47 8.81
N PRO A 17 7.72 -30.47 9.34
CA PRO A 17 8.60 -30.65 10.49
C PRO A 17 7.80 -30.87 11.77
N GLU A 18 8.35 -31.67 12.69
CA GLU A 18 7.79 -31.80 14.03
C GLU A 18 8.00 -30.51 14.86
N PRO A 19 7.10 -30.17 15.79
CA PRO A 19 7.14 -28.91 16.53
C PRO A 19 8.43 -28.65 17.33
N ASN A 20 9.07 -29.72 17.81
CA ASN A 20 10.27 -29.62 18.66
C ASN A 20 11.58 -29.63 17.86
N THR A 21 11.50 -29.66 16.53
CA THR A 21 12.69 -29.49 15.67
C THR A 21 13.06 -28.02 15.55
N LYS A 22 14.32 -27.73 15.23
CA LYS A 22 14.78 -26.36 14.95
C LYS A 22 13.92 -25.69 13.87
N LEU A 23 13.52 -26.43 12.84
CA LEU A 23 12.67 -25.91 11.77
C LEU A 23 11.24 -25.61 12.28
N GLY A 24 10.65 -26.50 13.10
CA GLY A 24 9.35 -26.26 13.73
C GLY A 24 9.34 -25.00 14.61
N GLN A 25 10.39 -24.80 15.42
CA GLN A 25 10.55 -23.60 16.25
C GLN A 25 10.69 -22.31 15.42
N LEU A 26 11.45 -22.35 14.32
CA LEU A 26 11.60 -21.21 13.42
C LEU A 26 10.30 -20.85 12.70
N LEU A 27 9.50 -21.84 12.29
CA LEU A 27 8.20 -21.61 11.67
C LEU A 27 7.20 -20.99 12.66
N ALA A 28 7.18 -21.47 13.91
CA ALA A 28 6.36 -20.88 14.96
C ALA A 28 6.77 -19.42 15.25
N LEU A 29 8.08 -19.15 15.33
CA LEU A 29 8.60 -17.79 15.51
C LEU A 29 8.26 -16.89 14.32
N HIS A 30 8.37 -17.40 13.09
CA HIS A 30 8.02 -16.67 11.89
C HIS A 30 6.56 -16.20 11.94
N ASP A 31 5.62 -17.08 12.29
CA ASP A 31 4.20 -16.71 12.34
C ASP A 31 3.90 -15.67 13.43
N GLN A 32 4.57 -15.80 14.58
CA GLN A 32 4.49 -14.79 15.66
C GLN A 32 5.02 -13.42 15.18
N LEU A 33 6.19 -13.39 14.56
CA LEU A 33 6.78 -12.16 14.03
C LEU A 33 5.94 -11.55 12.91
N LYS A 34 5.36 -12.38 12.04
CA LYS A 34 4.45 -11.92 10.98
C LYS A 34 3.20 -11.26 11.56
N ALA A 35 2.63 -11.85 12.60
CA ALA A 35 1.48 -11.26 13.29
C ALA A 35 1.84 -9.94 13.97
N ALA A 36 2.98 -9.88 14.67
CA ALA A 36 3.48 -8.65 15.30
C ALA A 36 3.78 -7.54 14.28
N ALA A 37 4.41 -7.89 13.15
CA ALA A 37 4.69 -6.96 12.07
C ALA A 37 3.41 -6.37 11.49
N LYS A 38 2.39 -7.21 11.21
CA LYS A 38 1.08 -6.75 10.74
C LYS A 38 0.39 -5.84 11.75
N HIS A 39 0.49 -6.15 13.04
CA HIS A 39 -0.07 -5.30 14.09
C HIS A 39 0.63 -3.93 14.14
N ALA A 40 1.96 -3.91 14.09
CA ALA A 40 2.75 -2.68 14.06
C ALA A 40 2.45 -1.83 12.81
N GLU A 41 2.30 -2.47 11.65
CA GLU A 41 1.90 -1.79 10.40
C GLU A 41 0.53 -1.12 10.55
N ASN A 42 -0.47 -1.84 11.09
CA ASN A 42 -1.80 -1.27 11.34
C ASN A 42 -1.75 -0.08 12.29
N MET A 43 -0.97 -0.19 13.38
CA MET A 43 -0.78 0.90 14.34
C MET A 43 -0.11 2.11 13.69
N PHE A 44 0.89 1.88 12.84
CA PHE A 44 1.57 2.94 12.09
C PHE A 44 0.64 3.64 11.10
N GLU A 45 -0.20 2.89 10.37
CA GLU A 45 -1.22 3.49 9.49
C GLU A 45 -2.26 4.30 10.27
N ALA A 46 -2.72 3.79 11.42
CA ALA A 46 -3.64 4.52 12.30
C ALA A 46 -3.02 5.83 12.81
N CYS A 47 -1.75 5.81 13.21
CA CYS A 47 -1.02 7.00 13.62
C CYS A 47 -0.92 8.02 12.49
N LYS A 48 -0.58 7.61 11.26
CA LYS A 48 -0.56 8.51 10.10
C LYS A 48 -1.94 9.09 9.80
N ALA A 49 -3.02 8.31 9.97
CA ALA A 49 -4.37 8.80 9.77
C ALA A 49 -4.74 9.88 10.80
N ALA A 50 -4.38 9.67 12.07
CA ALA A 50 -4.55 10.67 13.13
C ALA A 50 -3.75 11.94 12.85
N ILE A 51 -2.47 11.83 12.47
CA ILE A 51 -1.64 12.99 12.09
C ILE A 51 -2.26 13.78 10.94
N LYS A 52 -2.81 13.10 9.91
CA LYS A 52 -3.51 13.78 8.81
C LYS A 52 -4.72 14.55 9.34
N ALA A 53 -5.56 13.92 10.16
CA ALA A 53 -6.76 14.55 10.70
C ALA A 53 -6.40 15.81 11.50
N GLU A 54 -5.48 15.70 12.46
CA GLU A 54 -5.04 16.82 13.31
C GLU A 54 -4.37 17.93 12.48
N ALA A 55 -3.45 17.58 11.57
CA ALA A 55 -2.75 18.57 10.74
C ALA A 55 -3.70 19.33 9.80
N THR A 56 -4.69 18.65 9.22
CA THR A 56 -5.69 19.30 8.36
C THR A 56 -6.70 20.15 9.14
N ALA A 57 -7.01 19.77 10.38
CA ALA A 57 -7.84 20.55 11.28
C ALA A 57 -7.13 21.81 11.78
N ALA A 58 -5.82 21.74 12.04
CA ALA A 58 -5.01 22.86 12.49
C ALA A 58 -4.78 23.94 11.42
N ALA A 59 -4.85 23.58 10.13
CA ALA A 59 -4.65 24.51 9.01
C ALA A 59 -5.75 24.34 7.95
N PRO A 60 -7.01 24.75 8.25
CA PRO A 60 -8.12 24.60 7.33
C PRO A 60 -7.88 25.42 6.06
N GLY A 61 -8.11 24.81 4.89
CA GLY A 61 -7.92 25.45 3.59
C GLY A 61 -6.48 25.40 3.04
N ALA A 62 -5.49 25.02 3.84
CA ALA A 62 -4.14 24.80 3.35
C ALA A 62 -4.09 23.54 2.46
N ARG A 63 -3.42 23.62 1.29
CA ARG A 63 -3.22 22.44 0.43
C ARG A 63 -2.08 21.54 0.89
N ALA A 64 -1.20 22.07 1.74
CA ALA A 64 -0.10 21.35 2.37
C ALA A 64 0.21 21.97 3.73
N VAL A 65 0.61 21.13 4.68
CA VAL A 65 0.99 21.46 6.05
C VAL A 65 2.31 20.75 6.33
N VAL A 66 3.28 21.47 6.89
CA VAL A 66 4.52 20.87 7.40
C VAL A 66 4.41 20.83 8.92
N VAL A 67 4.57 19.63 9.48
CA VAL A 67 4.59 19.36 10.90
C VAL A 67 6.05 19.16 11.29
N ASP A 68 6.59 20.09 12.08
CA ASP A 68 7.92 19.99 12.67
C ASP A 68 7.79 19.80 14.18
N SER A 69 8.65 18.95 14.73
CA SER A 69 8.69 18.63 16.16
C SER A 69 10.10 18.18 16.53
N PRO A 70 10.61 18.50 17.72
CA PRO A 70 11.87 17.96 18.22
C PRO A 70 11.85 16.43 18.34
N ASP A 71 10.66 15.82 18.48
CA ASP A 71 10.50 14.36 18.59
C ASP A 71 10.56 13.65 17.23
N LEU A 72 10.50 14.41 16.14
CA LEU A 72 10.61 13.88 14.78
C LEU A 72 12.07 13.92 14.32
N ALA A 73 12.54 12.79 13.78
CA ALA A 73 13.82 12.73 13.08
C ALA A 73 13.83 13.66 11.86
N GLU A 74 12.71 13.71 11.13
CA GLU A 74 12.50 14.56 9.97
C GLU A 74 11.09 15.16 10.00
N PRO A 75 10.91 16.43 9.58
CA PRO A 75 9.59 17.04 9.45
C PRO A 75 8.67 16.22 8.55
N LEU A 76 7.39 16.19 8.91
CA LEU A 76 6.37 15.51 8.13
C LEU A 76 5.57 16.52 7.31
N ARG A 77 5.50 16.33 6.00
CA ARG A 77 4.62 17.09 5.12
C ARG A 77 3.34 16.32 4.86
N VAL A 78 2.23 16.90 5.30
CA VAL A 78 0.86 16.46 5.00
C VAL A 78 0.36 17.27 3.82
N PHE A 79 0.00 16.64 2.71
CA PHE A 79 -0.46 17.37 1.53
C PHE A 79 -1.60 16.68 0.82
N TYR A 80 -2.44 17.49 0.19
CA TYR A 80 -3.54 17.02 -0.64
C TYR A 80 -2.98 16.54 -1.98
N SER A 81 -3.19 15.27 -2.28
CA SER A 81 -2.80 14.64 -3.55
C SER A 81 -4.02 13.94 -4.12
N PRO A 82 -4.78 14.58 -5.03
CA PRO A 82 -5.95 13.94 -5.62
C PRO A 82 -5.50 12.69 -6.38
N ARG A 83 -6.05 11.53 -6.00
CA ARG A 83 -5.75 10.29 -6.72
C ARG A 83 -6.70 10.20 -7.89
N LYS A 84 -6.16 10.28 -9.10
CA LYS A 84 -6.91 10.10 -10.34
C LYS A 84 -7.03 8.62 -10.63
N ARG A 85 -8.25 8.09 -10.68
CA ARG A 85 -8.50 6.72 -11.14
C ARG A 85 -9.35 6.77 -12.41
N CYS A 86 -8.96 5.99 -13.41
CA CYS A 86 -9.77 5.82 -14.61
C CYS A 86 -10.87 4.79 -14.33
N ASN A 87 -12.14 5.17 -14.44
CA ASN A 87 -13.25 4.24 -14.33
C ASN A 87 -13.41 3.46 -15.65
N THR A 88 -12.65 2.37 -15.78
CA THR A 88 -12.62 1.53 -16.99
C THR A 88 -13.97 0.87 -17.30
N LYS A 89 -14.82 0.65 -16.29
CA LYS A 89 -16.17 0.09 -16.48
C LYS A 89 -17.11 1.07 -17.18
N LYS A 90 -17.12 2.33 -16.74
CA LYS A 90 -17.87 3.40 -17.43
C LYS A 90 -17.33 3.62 -18.85
N MET A 91 -16.01 3.65 -18.99
CA MET A 91 -15.34 3.82 -20.29
C MET A 91 -15.74 2.74 -21.30
N ALA A 92 -15.71 1.46 -20.89
CA ALA A 92 -16.08 0.34 -21.76
C ALA A 92 -17.58 0.29 -22.10
N ALA A 93 -18.44 0.79 -21.21
CA ALA A 93 -19.89 0.81 -21.43
C ALA A 93 -20.34 1.93 -22.39
N GLU A 94 -19.68 3.09 -22.33
CA GLU A 94 -20.10 4.26 -23.11
C GLU A 94 -19.41 4.33 -24.46
N ARG A 95 -18.09 4.07 -24.55
CA ARG A 95 -17.28 4.21 -25.78
C ARG A 95 -16.15 3.16 -25.85
N PRO A 96 -16.41 1.93 -26.32
CA PRO A 96 -15.40 0.87 -26.38
C PRO A 96 -14.23 1.17 -27.34
N ASP A 97 -14.45 2.04 -28.33
CA ASP A 97 -13.54 2.32 -29.45
C ASP A 97 -12.59 3.50 -29.18
N VAL A 98 -12.76 4.23 -28.07
CA VAL A 98 -12.04 5.49 -27.84
C VAL A 98 -11.22 5.44 -26.56
N PHE A 99 -10.03 4.86 -26.67
CA PHE A 99 -8.95 4.97 -25.67
C PHE A 99 -8.47 6.44 -25.50
N ALA A 100 -8.88 7.37 -26.37
CA ALA A 100 -8.42 8.76 -26.38
C ALA A 100 -9.18 9.71 -25.42
N VAL A 101 -10.27 9.28 -24.74
CA VAL A 101 -10.99 10.13 -23.76
C VAL A 101 -10.63 9.75 -22.32
N TYR A 102 -9.34 9.61 -22.02
CA TYR A 102 -8.86 9.29 -20.66
C TYR A 102 -9.20 10.35 -19.60
N GLN A 103 -9.40 11.61 -20.00
CA GLN A 103 -9.63 12.70 -19.05
C GLN A 103 -11.08 12.75 -18.54
N ALA A 104 -12.07 12.38 -19.34
CA ALA A 104 -13.49 12.47 -18.94
C ALA A 104 -13.91 11.41 -17.91
N TYR A 105 -13.16 10.30 -17.82
CA TYR A 105 -13.45 9.18 -16.91
C TYR A 105 -12.52 9.13 -15.69
N GLN A 106 -11.80 10.22 -15.41
CA GLN A 106 -11.01 10.35 -14.19
C GLN A 106 -11.92 10.70 -13.03
N GLU A 107 -12.08 9.76 -12.10
CA GLU A 107 -12.65 10.04 -10.79
C GLU A 107 -11.51 10.51 -9.88
N GLU A 108 -11.63 11.75 -9.39
CA GLU A 108 -10.70 12.32 -8.41
C GLU A 108 -11.15 11.91 -7.02
N THR A 109 -10.38 11.02 -6.37
CA THR A 109 -10.61 10.71 -4.96
C THR A 109 -9.75 11.65 -4.10
N PRO A 110 -10.33 12.42 -3.17
CA PRO A 110 -9.56 13.24 -2.25
C PRO A 110 -8.68 12.33 -1.38
N SER A 111 -7.37 12.51 -1.47
CA SER A 111 -6.42 11.70 -0.71
C SER A 111 -5.36 12.59 -0.08
N TRP A 112 -5.30 12.58 1.24
CA TRP A 112 -4.24 13.22 2.00
C TRP A 112 -3.08 12.24 2.17
N THR A 113 -1.87 12.69 1.89
CA THR A 113 -0.64 11.91 1.97
C THR A 113 0.30 12.53 3.00
N VAL A 114 1.01 11.70 3.77
CA VAL A 114 2.10 12.13 4.67
C VAL A 114 3.41 11.61 4.10
N LYS A 115 4.42 12.48 4.04
CA LYS A 115 5.80 12.13 3.67
C LYS A 115 6.78 12.84 4.58
N ALA A 116 7.89 12.19 4.90
CA ALA A 116 9.03 12.87 5.50
C ALA A 116 9.69 13.81 4.48
N VAL A 117 10.24 14.91 4.96
CA VAL A 117 10.95 15.91 4.14
C VAL A 117 12.25 16.27 4.84
N GLN A 118 13.32 16.44 4.06
CA GLN A 118 14.60 16.92 4.59
C GLN A 118 14.45 18.31 5.23
N ARG A 119 15.10 18.51 6.38
CA ARG A 119 15.19 19.81 7.06
C ARG A 119 15.97 20.83 6.24
#